data_AF-A0A2E2HEC8-F1
#
_entry.id   AF-A0A2E2HEC8-F1
#
_cell.length_a   1.000
_cell.length_b   1.000
_cell.length_c   1.000
_cell.angle_alpha   90.00
_cell.angle_beta   90.00
_cell.angle_gamma   90.00
#
_symmetry.space_group_name_H-M   'P 1'
#
loop_
_entity.id
_entity.type
_entity.pdbx_description
1 polymer ?
#
loop_
_entity_poly.entity_id
_entity_poly.type
_entity_poly.pdbx_seq_one_letter_code
_entity_poly.pdbx_strand_id
1 'polypeptide(L)'
;MGGQRTIWMDGRPHPPEGAPHTWLGFSTGEWVGPTLVVTTTHLKNTWLRRNGVPRSDKAYVVQYFTRLGNLLNIVDHIYDPVYLTEPLVRSSDYILDPTGRMGTFVCETVEEAPRDLGVVPHYLPGENPGLEEFSDTFDIPMELMQDGADMMYPEYLDRLDALRSEQAE
;
A
#
# COMPACT_ATOMS: atom_id res chain seq x y z
N MET A 1 8.88 -14.52 -9.15
CA MET A 1 9.64 -13.34 -9.62
C MET A 1 10.25 -12.66 -8.41
N GLY A 2 11.54 -12.85 -8.15
CA GLY A 2 12.23 -12.19 -7.04
C GLY A 2 13.25 -11.22 -7.61
N GLY A 3 12.95 -9.92 -7.60
CA GLY A 3 13.99 -8.93 -7.83
C GLY A 3 14.89 -8.86 -6.60
N GLN A 4 16.21 -8.75 -6.80
CA GLN A 4 17.13 -8.50 -5.71
C GLN A 4 17.08 -7.01 -5.35
N ARG A 5 16.77 -6.70 -4.09
CA ARG A 5 16.89 -5.34 -3.56
C ARG A 5 18.18 -5.23 -2.75
N THR A 6 19.01 -4.27 -3.11
CA THR A 6 20.23 -3.93 -2.37
C THR A 6 19.95 -2.72 -1.48
N ILE A 7 20.31 -2.83 -0.20
CA ILE A 7 20.29 -1.72 0.75
C ILE A 7 21.74 -1.27 0.95
N TRP A 8 22.06 -0.06 0.49
CA TRP A 8 23.41 0.50 0.62
C TRP A 8 23.58 1.12 2.01
N MET A 9 24.59 0.66 2.75
CA MET A 9 24.87 1.06 4.14
C MET A 9 26.04 2.04 4.26
N ASP A 10 26.59 2.50 3.14
CA ASP A 10 27.84 3.29 3.08
C ASP A 10 27.62 4.80 3.04
N GLY A 11 26.39 5.27 3.30
CA GLY A 11 26.05 6.69 3.35
C GLY A 11 26.10 7.39 1.99
N ARG A 12 26.11 6.64 0.88
CA ARG A 12 26.10 7.24 -0.46
C ARG A 12 24.82 8.07 -0.70
N PRO A 13 24.90 9.15 -1.48
CA PRO A 13 23.70 9.92 -1.81
C PRO A 13 22.74 9.10 -2.67
N HIS A 14 21.46 9.45 -2.59
CA HIS A 14 20.45 8.95 -3.52
C HIS A 14 20.72 9.49 -4.94
N PRO A 15 20.32 8.76 -5.99
CA PRO A 15 20.44 9.25 -7.36
C PRO A 15 19.72 10.59 -7.56
N PRO A 16 20.11 11.40 -8.56
CA PRO A 16 19.40 12.63 -8.91
C PRO A 16 18.01 12.30 -9.48
N GLU A 17 17.06 13.24 -9.39
CA GLU A 17 15.65 13.06 -9.77
C GLU A 17 15.42 12.45 -11.16
N GLY A 18 16.26 12.78 -12.15
CA GLY A 18 16.16 12.24 -13.51
C GLY A 18 16.74 10.84 -13.72
N ALA A 19 17.23 10.18 -12.67
CA ALA A 19 17.80 8.84 -12.78
C ALA A 19 16.71 7.79 -13.05
N PRO A 20 17.01 6.68 -13.74
CA PRO A 20 15.99 5.68 -14.07
C PRO A 20 15.35 5.04 -12.84
N HIS A 21 14.01 4.94 -12.87
CA HIS A 21 13.24 4.27 -11.82
C HIS A 21 13.19 2.75 -12.04
N THR A 22 13.25 1.99 -10.96
CA THR A 22 13.14 0.51 -10.99
C THR A 22 11.96 0.02 -10.14
N TRP A 23 11.59 -1.26 -10.29
CA TRP A 23 10.51 -1.85 -9.48
C TRP A 23 10.84 -1.91 -7.99
N LEU A 24 12.12 -2.00 -7.63
CA LEU A 24 12.60 -2.06 -6.24
C LEU A 24 13.21 -0.76 -5.74
N GLY A 25 13.34 0.23 -6.63
CA GLY A 25 13.92 1.54 -6.34
C GLY A 25 15.40 1.49 -6.02
N PHE A 26 15.87 2.55 -5.37
CA PHE A 26 17.20 2.69 -4.80
C PHE A 26 17.08 2.91 -3.30
N SER A 27 17.74 2.05 -2.51
CA SER A 27 17.66 2.06 -1.05
C SER A 27 18.99 2.37 -0.39
N THR A 28 18.98 3.28 0.57
CA THR A 28 20.06 3.41 1.56
C THR A 28 19.52 3.08 2.95
N GLY A 29 20.41 2.63 3.83
CA GLY A 29 20.04 2.30 5.20
C GLY A 29 21.04 2.80 6.23
N GLU A 30 20.54 3.03 7.43
CA GLU A 30 21.31 3.42 8.60
C GLU A 30 20.74 2.75 9.87
N TRP A 31 21.59 2.51 10.86
CA TRP A 31 21.16 1.96 12.14
C TRP A 31 20.80 3.08 13.12
N VAL A 32 19.58 3.03 13.64
CA VAL A 32 19.11 3.91 14.73
C VAL A 32 18.77 3.01 15.92
N GLY A 33 19.72 2.87 16.84
CA GLY A 33 19.62 1.90 17.93
C GLY A 33 19.51 0.46 17.39
N PRO A 34 18.47 -0.32 17.77
CA PRO A 34 18.26 -1.68 17.27
C PRO A 34 17.51 -1.74 15.93
N THR A 35 17.13 -0.59 15.37
CA THR A 35 16.28 -0.50 14.17
C THR A 35 17.12 -0.13 12.96
N LEU A 36 17.00 -0.91 11.88
CA LEU A 36 17.53 -0.52 10.58
C LEU A 36 16.50 0.36 9.87
N VAL A 37 16.84 1.63 9.68
CA VAL A 37 16.01 2.59 8.95
C VAL A 37 16.45 2.59 7.49
N VAL A 38 15.53 2.37 6.56
CA VAL A 38 15.83 2.25 5.13
C VAL A 38 14.98 3.23 4.35
N THR A 39 15.63 4.16 3.64
CA THR A 39 14.96 5.10 2.75
C THR A 39 15.07 4.61 1.32
N THR A 40 13.94 4.58 0.60
CA THR A 40 13.86 4.09 -0.78
C THR A 40 13.18 5.11 -1.69
N THR A 41 13.81 5.37 -2.83
CA THR A 41 13.37 6.34 -3.85
C THR A 41 13.46 5.72 -5.25
N HIS A 42 13.18 6.49 -6.30
CA HIS A 42 13.30 6.04 -7.70
C HIS A 42 12.48 4.77 -7.98
N LEU A 43 11.31 4.69 -7.37
CA LEU A 43 10.38 3.59 -7.53
C LEU A 43 9.54 3.83 -8.78
N LYS A 44 9.36 2.81 -9.63
CA LYS A 44 8.39 2.90 -10.74
C LYS A 44 6.98 3.10 -10.23
N ASN A 45 6.13 3.76 -11.00
CA ASN A 45 4.71 3.84 -10.70
C ASN A 45 4.08 2.42 -10.61
N THR A 46 3.20 2.22 -9.65
CA THR A 46 2.49 0.94 -9.44
C THR A 46 1.24 1.17 -8.60
N TRP A 47 0.74 0.16 -7.92
CA TRP A 47 -0.37 0.24 -6.98
C TRP A 47 0.10 -0.14 -5.57
N LEU A 48 -0.32 0.62 -4.55
CA LEU A 48 -0.05 0.32 -3.14
C LEU A 48 -0.78 -0.95 -2.68
N ARG A 49 -1.92 -1.25 -3.32
CA ARG A 49 -2.70 -2.48 -3.17
C ARG A 49 -3.19 -2.94 -4.54
N ARG A 50 -3.36 -4.26 -4.72
CA ARG A 50 -3.74 -4.91 -5.99
C ARG A 50 -5.00 -4.31 -6.65
N ASN A 51 -5.92 -3.76 -5.84
CA ASN A 51 -7.22 -3.23 -6.29
C ASN A 51 -7.49 -1.81 -5.72
N GLY A 52 -6.47 -0.96 -5.53
CA GLY A 52 -6.66 0.24 -4.69
C GLY A 52 -5.89 1.47 -5.13
N VAL A 53 -5.22 2.08 -4.17
CA VAL A 53 -4.58 3.39 -4.34
C VAL A 53 -3.34 3.28 -5.24
N PRO A 54 -3.25 4.06 -6.34
CA PRO A 54 -2.07 4.11 -7.17
C PRO A 54 -0.90 4.70 -6.39
N ARG A 55 0.32 4.31 -6.77
CA ARG A 55 1.58 4.90 -6.31
C ARG A 55 2.27 5.55 -7.49
N SER A 56 2.56 6.84 -7.36
CA SER A 56 3.31 7.61 -8.34
C SER A 56 4.80 7.21 -8.33
N ASP A 57 5.50 7.70 -9.34
CA ASP A 57 6.96 7.66 -9.41
C ASP A 57 7.62 8.66 -8.45
N LYS A 58 6.89 9.68 -7.97
CA LYS A 58 7.35 10.62 -6.94
C LYS A 58 7.28 10.06 -5.52
N ALA A 59 6.75 8.86 -5.34
CA ALA A 59 6.65 8.23 -4.04
C ALA A 59 8.02 7.81 -3.51
N TYR A 60 8.21 7.97 -2.20
CA TYR A 60 9.33 7.39 -1.47
C TYR A 60 8.86 6.65 -0.23
N VAL A 61 9.67 5.71 0.24
CA VAL A 61 9.33 4.84 1.38
C VAL A 61 10.44 4.89 2.40
N VAL A 62 10.08 5.12 3.66
CA VAL A 62 10.97 4.95 4.81
C VAL A 62 10.50 3.72 5.57
N GLN A 63 11.37 2.73 5.73
CA GLN A 63 11.04 1.47 6.39
C GLN A 63 11.87 1.30 7.65
N TYR A 64 11.23 0.84 8.71
CA TYR A 64 11.84 0.59 10.01
C TYR A 64 11.82 -0.91 10.27
N PHE A 65 12.99 -1.54 10.16
CA PHE A 65 13.15 -2.97 10.42
C PHE A 65 13.64 -3.18 11.85
N THR A 66 12.80 -3.80 12.68
CA THR A 66 13.11 -4.10 14.07
C THR A 66 13.00 -5.60 14.32
N ARG A 67 14.08 -6.23 14.78
CA ARG A 67 14.07 -7.66 15.13
C ARG A 67 14.02 -7.86 16.64
N LEU A 68 13.05 -8.63 17.11
CA LEU A 68 12.85 -8.99 18.52
C LEU A 68 12.85 -10.52 18.65
N GLY A 69 14.04 -11.10 18.82
CA GLY A 69 14.24 -12.55 18.84
C GLY A 69 13.83 -13.20 17.52
N ASN A 70 12.70 -13.92 17.55
CA ASN A 70 12.12 -14.61 16.38
C ASN A 70 11.08 -13.76 15.63
N LEU A 71 10.74 -12.56 16.12
CA LEU A 71 9.86 -11.64 15.44
C LEU A 71 10.67 -10.62 14.66
N LEU A 72 10.23 -10.35 13.43
CA LEU A 72 10.68 -9.20 12.64
C LEU A 72 9.46 -8.32 12.41
N ASN A 73 9.51 -7.12 12.96
CA ASN A 73 8.55 -6.07 12.67
C ASN A 73 9.12 -5.15 11.58
N ILE A 74 8.31 -4.84 10.58
CA ILE A 74 8.61 -3.87 9.53
C ILE A 74 7.50 -2.84 9.53
N VAL A 75 7.85 -1.58 9.79
CA VAL A 75 6.93 -0.45 9.62
C VAL A 75 7.31 0.30 8.36
N ASP A 76 6.39 0.37 7.41
CA ASP A 76 6.52 1.13 6.17
C ASP A 76 5.83 2.48 6.33
N HIS A 77 6.55 3.57 6.10
CA HIS A 77 5.98 4.90 5.91
C HIS A 77 6.10 5.25 4.43
N ILE A 78 4.95 5.35 3.75
CA ILE A 78 4.89 5.60 2.31
C ILE A 78 4.40 7.02 2.09
N TYR A 79 5.23 7.82 1.42
CA TYR A 79 4.94 9.19 1.09
C TYR A 79 4.71 9.30 -0.41
N ASP A 80 3.59 9.90 -0.82
CA ASP A 80 3.28 10.12 -2.24
C ASP A 80 2.43 11.38 -2.41
N PRO A 81 3.04 12.53 -2.79
CA PRO A 81 2.33 13.80 -2.87
C PRO A 81 1.30 13.86 -4.02
N VAL A 82 1.25 12.85 -4.89
CA VAL A 82 0.31 12.82 -6.02
C VAL A 82 -1.00 12.17 -5.63
N TYR A 83 -0.94 11.10 -4.83
CA TYR A 83 -2.11 10.26 -4.54
C TYR A 83 -2.46 10.15 -3.06
N LEU A 84 -1.57 10.56 -2.16
CA LEU A 84 -1.80 10.49 -0.73
C LEU A 84 -1.79 11.91 -0.13
N THR A 85 -2.85 12.24 0.59
CA THR A 85 -2.93 13.48 1.39
C THR A 85 -2.00 13.43 2.60
N GLU A 86 -1.76 12.23 3.12
CA GLU A 86 -0.90 11.96 4.27
C GLU A 86 -0.11 10.65 4.10
N PRO A 87 0.99 10.44 4.86
CA PRO A 87 1.78 9.22 4.72
C PRO A 87 0.97 7.97 5.06
N LEU A 88 0.98 6.99 4.17
CA LEU A 88 0.40 5.68 4.46
C LEU A 88 1.37 4.88 5.33
N VAL A 89 0.99 4.64 6.59
CA VAL A 89 1.76 3.84 7.54
C VAL A 89 1.22 2.41 7.60
N ARG A 90 2.09 1.42 7.43
CA ARG A 90 1.74 0.00 7.53
C ARG A 90 2.74 -0.75 8.40
N SER A 91 2.24 -1.43 9.43
CA SER A 91 3.03 -2.39 10.20
C SER A 91 2.84 -3.80 9.66
N SER A 92 3.90 -4.59 9.63
CA SER A 92 3.87 -6.00 9.24
C SER A 92 4.80 -6.79 10.15
N ASP A 93 4.26 -7.85 10.74
CA ASP A 93 4.98 -8.75 11.62
C ASP A 93 5.26 -10.08 10.94
N TYR A 94 6.50 -10.54 11.07
CA TYR A 94 6.99 -11.78 10.53
C TYR A 94 7.54 -12.64 11.65
N ILE A 95 7.26 -13.94 11.59
CA ILE A 95 7.81 -14.95 12.50
C ILE A 95 8.89 -15.72 11.76
N LEU A 96 10.04 -15.92 12.40
CA LEU A 96 11.12 -16.74 11.88
C LEU A 96 10.66 -18.20 11.69
N ASP A 97 10.65 -18.67 10.45
CA ASP A 97 10.57 -20.10 10.13
C ASP A 97 11.98 -20.62 9.80
N PRO A 98 12.63 -21.39 10.70
CA PRO A 98 13.97 -21.93 10.47
C PRO A 98 13.99 -23.02 9.39
N THR A 99 12.83 -23.59 9.02
CA THR A 99 12.76 -24.61 7.98
C THR A 99 12.80 -24.01 6.58
N GLY A 100 12.47 -22.71 6.44
CA GLY A 100 12.44 -22.00 5.17
C GLY A 100 11.50 -22.63 4.14
N ARG A 101 10.49 -23.39 4.59
CA ARG A 101 9.60 -24.13 3.71
C ARG A 101 8.54 -23.18 3.17
N MET A 102 8.87 -22.51 2.07
CA MET A 102 7.85 -21.85 1.28
C MET A 102 6.88 -22.90 0.75
N GLY A 103 5.59 -22.73 1.06
CA GLY A 103 4.53 -23.54 0.45
C GLY A 103 4.59 -23.44 -1.07
N THR A 104 4.09 -24.47 -1.74
CA THR A 104 3.91 -24.44 -3.19
C THR A 104 2.96 -23.31 -3.55
N PHE A 105 3.43 -22.35 -4.35
CA PHE A 105 2.55 -21.37 -4.97
C PHE A 105 1.81 -22.06 -6.12
N VAL A 106 0.54 -22.37 -5.91
CA VAL A 106 -0.29 -23.02 -6.91
C VAL A 106 -0.72 -21.96 -7.93
N CYS A 107 -0.06 -21.95 -9.08
CA CYS A 107 -0.47 -21.15 -10.24
C CYS A 107 -1.61 -21.85 -10.98
N GLU A 108 -2.79 -21.91 -10.40
CA GLU A 108 -3.99 -22.30 -11.14
C GLU A 108 -4.62 -21.07 -11.78
N THR A 109 -5.04 -21.21 -13.03
CA THR A 109 -5.86 -20.20 -13.69
C THR A 109 -7.23 -20.22 -13.04
N VAL A 110 -7.57 -19.17 -12.32
CA VAL A 110 -8.91 -18.94 -11.78
C VAL A 110 -9.61 -17.89 -12.65
N GLU A 111 -10.92 -18.05 -12.80
CA GLU A 111 -11.75 -17.03 -13.46
C GLU A 111 -11.94 -15.86 -12.47
N GLU A 112 -11.08 -14.84 -12.57
CA GLU A 112 -11.13 -13.66 -11.67
C GLU A 112 -12.33 -12.75 -11.95
N ALA A 113 -12.95 -12.88 -13.12
CA ALA A 113 -14.14 -12.13 -13.50
C ALA A 113 -15.07 -13.02 -14.33
N PRO A 114 -16.23 -13.46 -13.77
CA PRO A 114 -17.19 -14.28 -14.50
C PRO A 114 -17.87 -13.43 -15.58
N ARG A 115 -17.31 -13.42 -16.79
CA ARG A 115 -17.79 -12.62 -17.93
C ARG A 115 -17.65 -13.40 -19.22
N ASP A 116 -18.53 -13.11 -20.16
CA ASP A 116 -18.49 -13.72 -21.49
C ASP A 116 -17.17 -13.40 -22.21
N LEU A 117 -16.66 -14.38 -22.95
CA LEU A 117 -15.42 -14.26 -23.72
C LEU A 117 -15.49 -13.08 -24.70
N GLY A 118 -14.46 -12.23 -24.67
CA GLY A 118 -14.34 -11.07 -25.56
C GLY A 118 -15.02 -9.80 -25.05
N VAL A 119 -15.72 -9.85 -23.91
CA VAL A 119 -16.30 -8.66 -23.28
C VAL A 119 -15.26 -7.95 -22.41
N VAL A 120 -14.84 -6.77 -22.85
CA VAL A 120 -14.00 -5.85 -22.07
C VAL A 120 -14.88 -4.69 -21.60
N PRO A 121 -15.12 -4.54 -20.29
CA PRO A 121 -15.85 -3.40 -19.76
C PRO A 121 -15.21 -2.08 -20.20
N HIS A 122 -16.01 -1.19 -20.78
CA HIS A 122 -15.60 0.14 -21.19
C HIS A 122 -16.73 1.11 -20.82
N TYR A 123 -16.57 1.81 -19.71
CA TYR A 123 -17.53 2.80 -19.26
C TYR A 123 -17.00 4.19 -19.60
N LEU A 124 -17.87 5.07 -20.08
CA LEU A 124 -17.51 6.48 -20.20
C LEU A 124 -17.36 7.09 -18.80
N PRO A 125 -16.70 8.26 -18.65
CA PRO A 125 -16.65 8.96 -17.39
C PRO A 125 -18.06 9.16 -16.79
N GLY A 126 -18.26 8.65 -15.57
CA GLY A 126 -19.55 8.71 -14.86
C GLY A 126 -20.50 7.54 -15.14
N GLU A 127 -20.19 6.64 -16.06
CA GLU A 127 -21.06 5.51 -16.42
C GLU A 127 -20.64 4.17 -15.78
N ASN A 128 -19.63 4.17 -14.90
CA ASN A 128 -19.14 2.94 -14.28
C ASN A 128 -20.09 2.47 -13.16
N PRO A 129 -20.84 1.36 -13.33
CA PRO A 129 -21.78 0.88 -12.34
C PRO A 129 -21.11 0.26 -11.11
N GLY A 130 -19.81 -0.05 -11.17
CA GLY A 130 -19.06 -0.67 -10.08
C GLY A 130 -18.50 0.31 -9.06
N LEU A 131 -18.76 1.62 -9.20
CA LEU A 131 -18.20 2.62 -8.27
C LEU A 131 -18.78 2.49 -6.86
N GLU A 132 -20.05 2.13 -6.74
CA GLU A 132 -20.76 2.01 -5.47
C GLU A 132 -20.88 0.54 -5.00
N GLU A 133 -20.37 -0.43 -5.77
CA GLU A 133 -20.53 -1.87 -5.49
C GLU A 133 -20.15 -2.25 -4.05
N PHE A 134 -19.02 -1.75 -3.55
CA PHE A 134 -18.60 -2.02 -2.18
C PHE A 134 -19.51 -1.35 -1.14
N SER A 135 -19.91 -0.09 -1.39
CA SER A 135 -20.85 0.66 -0.56
C SER A 135 -22.17 -0.11 -0.42
N ASP A 136 -22.75 -0.52 -1.55
CA ASP A 136 -24.01 -1.25 -1.61
C ASP A 136 -23.92 -2.65 -0.98
N THR A 137 -22.80 -3.36 -1.21
CA THR A 137 -22.61 -4.72 -0.70
C THR A 137 -22.48 -4.76 0.82
N PHE A 138 -21.81 -3.77 1.39
CA PHE A 138 -21.51 -3.74 2.83
C PHE A 138 -22.38 -2.76 3.63
N ASP A 139 -23.33 -2.08 2.97
CA ASP A 139 -24.20 -1.06 3.56
C ASP A 139 -23.38 0.06 4.24
N ILE A 140 -22.33 0.52 3.53
CA ILE A 140 -21.42 1.57 3.99
C ILE A 140 -21.61 2.79 3.11
N PRO A 141 -22.07 3.95 3.63
CA PRO A 141 -22.23 5.16 2.85
C PRO A 141 -21.00 5.50 2.00
N MET A 142 -21.22 5.82 0.72
CA MET A 142 -20.15 6.10 -0.23
C MET A 142 -19.25 7.27 0.19
N GLU A 143 -19.78 8.24 0.94
CA GLU A 143 -18.99 9.35 1.50
C GLU A 143 -17.88 8.83 2.44
N LEU A 144 -18.20 7.86 3.30
CA LEU A 144 -17.23 7.25 4.21
C LEU A 144 -16.12 6.51 3.46
N MET A 145 -16.40 5.99 2.27
CA MET A 145 -15.40 5.29 1.45
C MET A 145 -14.37 6.26 0.84
N GLN A 146 -14.64 7.57 0.86
CA GLN A 146 -13.81 8.62 0.26
C GLN A 146 -13.06 9.46 1.29
N ASP A 147 -13.37 9.31 2.59
CA ASP A 147 -12.79 10.12 3.67
C ASP A 147 -11.28 9.92 3.89
N GLY A 148 -10.70 8.89 3.27
CA GLY A 148 -9.24 8.77 3.11
C GLY A 148 -8.47 8.85 4.42
N ALA A 149 -7.68 9.93 4.57
CA ALA A 149 -6.82 10.14 5.74
C ALA A 149 -7.60 10.42 7.03
N ASP A 150 -8.78 11.03 6.95
CA ASP A 150 -9.59 11.37 8.12
C ASP A 150 -9.93 10.12 8.93
N MET A 151 -10.14 8.99 8.24
CA MET A 151 -10.42 7.67 8.87
C MET A 151 -9.29 7.14 9.76
N MET A 152 -8.08 7.71 9.69
CA MET A 152 -6.95 7.27 10.52
C MET A 152 -6.98 7.87 11.94
N TYR A 153 -7.80 8.90 12.16
CA TYR A 153 -7.78 9.69 13.38
C TYR A 153 -8.95 9.34 14.33
N PRO A 154 -8.74 9.33 15.66
CA PRO A 154 -9.80 9.04 16.63
C PRO A 154 -11.03 9.94 16.51
N GLU A 155 -10.83 11.20 16.12
CA GLU A 155 -11.86 12.22 15.90
C GLU A 155 -12.87 11.82 14.81
N TYR A 156 -12.50 10.89 13.93
CA TYR A 156 -13.42 10.36 12.92
C TYR A 156 -14.62 9.63 13.54
N LEU A 157 -14.49 9.11 14.76
CA LEU A 157 -15.60 8.50 15.49
C LEU A 157 -16.74 9.50 15.73
N ASP A 158 -16.43 10.77 15.99
CA ASP A 158 -17.45 11.80 16.18
C ASP A 158 -18.25 12.05 14.88
N ARG A 159 -17.57 11.99 13.73
CA ARG A 159 -18.21 12.08 12.41
C ARG A 159 -19.11 10.87 12.14
N LEU A 160 -18.64 9.67 12.49
CA LEU A 160 -19.46 8.45 12.38
C LEU A 160 -20.72 8.54 13.25
N ASP A 161 -20.61 9.05 14.48
CA ASP A 161 -21.76 9.22 15.37
C ASP A 161 -22.74 10.30 14.87
N ALA A 162 -22.24 11.39 14.28
CA ALA A 162 -23.07 12.41 13.63
C ALA A 162 -23.88 11.81 12.46
N LEU A 163 -23.22 11.07 11.56
CA LEU A 163 -23.86 10.44 10.41
C LEU A 163 -24.90 9.39 10.83
N ARG A 164 -24.62 8.61 11.88
CA ARG A 164 -25.59 7.65 12.43
C ARG A 164 -26.82 8.33 13.03
N SER A 165 -26.65 9.52 13.59
CA SER A 165 -27.74 10.32 14.17
C SER A 165 -28.64 10.91 13.07
N GLU A 166 -28.03 11.41 11.98
CA GLU A 166 -28.75 11.93 10.80
C GLU A 166 -29.53 10.83 10.05
N GLN A 167 -29.04 9.60 10.04
CA GLN A 167 -29.75 8.45 9.42
C GLN A 167 -30.88 7.87 10.28
N ALA A 168 -30.94 8.21 11.57
CA ALA A 168 -31.96 7.71 12.50
C ALA A 168 -33.23 8.60 12.55
N GLU A 169 -33.21 9.75 11.87
CA GLU A 169 -34.27 10.76 11.81
C GLU A 169 -35.01 10.74 10.45
#